data_AF-A0A945L3P4-F1
#
_entry.id   AF-A0A945L3P4-F1
#
_cell.length_a   1.000
_cell.length_b   1.000
_cell.length_c   1.000
_cell.angle_alpha   90.00
_cell.angle_beta   90.00
_cell.angle_gamma   90.00
#
_symmetry.space_group_name_H-M   'P 1'
#
loop_
_entity.id
_entity.type
_entity.pdbx_description
1 polymer ?
#
loop_
_entity_poly.entity_id
_entity_poly.type
_entity_poly.pdbx_seq_one_letter_code
_entity_poly.pdbx_strand_id
1 'polypeptide(L)'
;MGSNPSRFKAVGPNVPVEETSWDDAIQFCKLFTKRERTAKRLPKGYEYTLPTEAQWHYACRVGTKTPYSGLPSAMGWSNDNSAKTTHSVALLQPNNRGF
;
A
#
# COMPACT_ATOMS: atom_id res chain seq x y z
N MET A 1 1.28 -17.78 5.25
CA MET A 1 0.12 -16.98 4.77
C MET A 1 -1.11 -17.85 4.69
N GLY A 2 -2.14 -17.58 5.50
CA GLY A 2 -3.33 -18.45 5.57
C GLY A 2 -4.48 -17.90 6.40
N SER A 3 -4.24 -16.91 7.26
CA SER A 3 -5.25 -16.14 7.97
C SER A 3 -5.13 -14.65 7.63
N ASN A 4 -6.24 -13.91 7.75
CA ASN A 4 -6.23 -12.44 7.67
C ASN A 4 -5.64 -11.87 8.98
N PRO A 5 -4.45 -11.25 8.95
CA PRO A 5 -3.81 -10.72 10.15
C PRO A 5 -4.49 -9.46 10.67
N SER A 6 -5.24 -8.76 9.83
CA SER A 6 -5.85 -7.46 10.14
C SER A 6 -6.66 -7.48 11.43
N ARG A 7 -6.40 -6.51 12.32
CA ARG A 7 -7.23 -6.17 13.47
C ARG A 7 -8.66 -5.82 13.08
N PHE A 8 -8.82 -4.98 12.05
CA PHE A 8 -10.13 -4.52 11.59
C PHE A 8 -10.69 -5.49 10.55
N LYS A 9 -11.41 -6.52 11.01
CA LYS A 9 -11.93 -7.58 10.13
C LYS A 9 -13.31 -7.28 9.54
N ALA A 10 -14.09 -6.43 10.19
CA ALA A 10 -15.47 -6.11 9.82
C ALA A 10 -15.61 -5.02 8.75
N VAL A 11 -14.50 -4.44 8.28
CA VAL A 11 -14.48 -3.30 7.34
C VAL A 11 -14.48 -3.72 5.86
N GLY A 12 -14.63 -5.01 5.58
CA GLY A 12 -14.76 -5.56 4.23
C GLY A 12 -13.42 -5.97 3.58
N PRO A 13 -13.45 -6.52 2.35
CA PRO A 13 -12.28 -7.12 1.71
C PRO A 13 -11.32 -6.13 1.03
N ASN A 14 -11.74 -4.88 0.82
CA ASN A 14 -11.00 -3.87 0.04
C ASN A 14 -10.20 -2.88 0.92
N VAL A 15 -9.91 -3.25 2.16
CA VAL A 15 -9.11 -2.45 3.10
C VAL A 15 -7.64 -2.87 3.06
N PRO A 16 -6.70 -1.99 3.44
CA PRO A 16 -5.32 -2.40 3.61
C PRO A 16 -5.21 -3.48 4.69
N VAL A 17 -4.42 -4.51 4.41
CA VAL A 17 -4.04 -5.52 5.41
C VAL A 17 -3.09 -4.87 6.42
N GLU A 18 -3.35 -5.06 7.70
CA GLU A 18 -2.52 -4.58 8.81
C GLU A 18 -2.17 -5.71 9.79
N GLU A 19 -1.42 -5.40 10.85
CA GLU A 19 -0.84 -6.40 11.79
C GLU A 19 0.07 -7.45 11.11
N THR A 20 0.81 -7.03 10.08
CA THR A 20 1.79 -7.86 9.38
C THR A 20 3.23 -7.46 9.73
N SER A 21 4.12 -8.45 9.85
CA SER A 21 5.55 -8.20 10.07
C SER A 21 6.27 -7.82 8.77
N TRP A 22 7.46 -7.23 8.90
CA TRP A 22 8.32 -6.94 7.74
C TRP A 22 8.70 -8.24 6.98
N ASP A 23 9.01 -9.31 7.72
CA ASP A 23 9.34 -10.61 7.14
C ASP A 23 8.16 -11.20 6.35
N ASP A 24 6.93 -11.07 6.87
CA ASP A 24 5.72 -11.50 6.17
C ASP A 24 5.51 -10.71 4.88
N ALA A 25 5.74 -9.39 4.90
CA ALA A 25 5.61 -8.54 3.73
C ALA A 25 6.63 -8.90 2.64
N ILE A 26 7.87 -9.22 3.02
CA ILE A 26 8.90 -9.73 2.10
C ILE A 26 8.54 -11.12 1.56
N GLN A 27 8.04 -12.02 2.41
CA GLN A 27 7.57 -13.34 1.97
C GLN A 27 6.40 -13.22 1.00
N PHE A 28 5.47 -12.29 1.23
CA PHE A 28 4.39 -11.98 0.31
C PHE A 28 4.93 -11.54 -1.05
N CYS A 29 5.88 -10.60 -1.07
CA CYS A 29 6.52 -10.13 -2.31
C CYS A 29 7.15 -11.28 -3.11
N LYS A 30 7.87 -12.19 -2.43
CA LYS A 30 8.48 -13.38 -3.05
C LYS A 30 7.44 -14.33 -3.63
N LEU A 31 6.40 -14.65 -2.85
CA LEU A 31 5.33 -15.55 -3.28
C LEU A 31 4.50 -14.97 -4.42
N PHE A 32 4.21 -13.66 -4.37
CA PHE A 32 3.52 -12.95 -5.43
C PHE A 32 4.36 -12.91 -6.71
N THR A 33 5.66 -12.60 -6.61
CA THR A 33 6.60 -12.68 -7.74
C THR A 33 6.59 -14.06 -8.41
N LYS A 34 6.66 -15.15 -7.61
CA LYS A 34 6.58 -16.51 -8.14
C LYS A 34 5.26 -16.76 -8.85
N ARG A 35 4.13 -16.36 -8.25
CA ARG A 35 2.79 -16.51 -8.83
C ARG A 35 2.65 -15.77 -10.17
N GLU A 36 3.05 -14.51 -10.21
CA GLU A 36 2.94 -13.64 -11.38
C GLU A 36 3.87 -14.09 -12.52
N ARG A 37 5.06 -14.59 -12.18
CA ARG A 37 5.99 -15.19 -13.15
C ARG A 37 5.44 -16.49 -13.74
N THR A 38 4.89 -17.38 -12.93
CA THR A 38 4.23 -18.60 -13.42
C THR A 38 3.03 -18.27 -14.30
N ALA A 39 2.27 -17.23 -13.94
CA ALA A 39 1.15 -16.72 -14.74
C ALA A 39 1.58 -15.94 -16.00
N LYS A 40 2.88 -15.79 -16.26
CA LYS A 40 3.46 -15.02 -17.38
C LYS A 40 2.99 -13.55 -17.44
N ARG A 41 2.58 -12.97 -16.31
CA ARG A 41 2.18 -11.55 -16.17
C ARG A 41 3.33 -10.65 -15.73
N LEU A 42 4.41 -11.24 -15.22
CA LEU A 42 5.61 -10.54 -14.80
C LEU A 42 6.72 -10.67 -15.87
N PRO A 43 7.23 -9.56 -16.45
CA PRO A 43 8.32 -9.61 -17.41
C PRO A 43 9.60 -10.23 -16.83
N LYS A 44 10.43 -10.82 -17.70
CA LYS A 44 11.72 -11.41 -17.29
C LYS A 44 12.62 -10.32 -16.68
N GLY A 45 13.22 -10.62 -15.53
CA GLY A 45 14.09 -9.69 -14.81
C GLY A 45 13.36 -8.80 -13.80
N TYR A 46 12.03 -8.87 -13.71
CA TYR A 46 11.25 -8.10 -12.74
C TYR A 46 10.85 -8.96 -11.54
N GLU A 47 10.65 -8.28 -10.41
CA GLU A 47 10.14 -8.83 -9.15
C GLU A 47 9.31 -7.78 -8.40
N TYR A 48 8.39 -8.25 -7.58
CA TYR A 48 7.72 -7.44 -6.57
C TYR A 48 8.59 -7.42 -5.32
N THR A 49 8.83 -6.22 -4.79
CA THR A 49 9.61 -5.99 -3.58
C THR A 49 9.02 -4.80 -2.81
N LEU A 50 9.44 -4.64 -1.55
CA LEU A 50 9.14 -3.42 -0.82
C LEU A 50 9.91 -2.25 -1.45
N PRO A 51 9.28 -1.07 -1.59
CA PRO A 51 9.97 0.09 -2.09
C PRO A 51 11.10 0.48 -1.14
N THR A 52 12.20 0.97 -1.70
CA THR A 52 13.19 1.72 -0.93
C THR A 52 12.55 3.01 -0.40
N GLU A 53 13.13 3.57 0.66
CA GLU A 53 12.69 4.86 1.22
C GLU A 53 12.65 5.97 0.15
N ALA A 54 13.66 6.03 -0.71
CA ALA A 54 13.74 7.00 -1.80
C ALA A 54 12.63 6.79 -2.86
N GLN A 55 12.35 5.54 -3.24
CA GLN A 55 11.25 5.23 -4.16
C GLN A 55 9.89 5.60 -3.55
N TRP A 56 9.70 5.31 -2.27
CA TRP A 56 8.47 5.63 -1.56
C TRP A 56 8.25 7.15 -1.48
N HIS A 57 9.26 7.91 -1.05
CA HIS A 57 9.18 9.37 -1.00
C HIS A 57 8.91 10.00 -2.37
N TYR A 58 9.54 9.49 -3.42
CA TYR A 58 9.32 9.99 -4.79
C TYR A 58 7.89 9.73 -5.26
N ALA A 59 7.34 8.54 -4.98
CA ALA A 59 5.96 8.19 -5.30
C ALA A 59 4.95 9.05 -4.52
N CYS A 60 5.20 9.31 -3.22
CA CYS A 60 4.36 10.16 -2.41
C CYS A 60 4.38 11.60 -2.92
N ARG A 61 5.54 12.26 -2.98
CA ARG A 61 5.64 13.72 -3.20
C ARG A 61 5.31 14.16 -4.61
N VAL A 62 5.54 13.33 -5.63
CA VAL A 62 5.29 13.67 -7.05
C VAL A 62 5.85 15.06 -7.43
N GLY A 63 7.07 15.36 -6.98
CA GLY A 63 7.76 16.61 -7.29
C GLY A 63 7.39 17.83 -6.44
N THR A 64 6.50 17.69 -5.43
CA THR A 64 6.27 18.77 -4.47
C THR A 64 7.43 18.92 -3.49
N LYS A 65 7.73 20.17 -3.10
CA LYS A 65 8.70 20.48 -2.04
C LYS A 65 8.04 20.55 -0.65
N THR A 66 6.72 20.53 -0.60
CA THR A 66 5.94 20.53 0.63
C THR A 66 6.02 19.17 1.33
N PRO A 67 5.78 19.10 2.65
CA PRO A 67 5.78 17.83 3.40
C PRO A 67 4.78 16.81 2.86
N TYR A 68 3.70 17.28 2.24
CA TYR A 68 2.62 16.46 1.69
C TYR A 68 2.39 16.79 0.20
N SER A 69 1.77 15.86 -0.51
CA SER A 69 1.45 15.98 -1.94
C SER A 69 0.23 16.86 -2.24
N GLY A 70 -0.48 17.26 -1.18
CA GLY A 70 -1.68 18.09 -1.20
C GLY A 70 -2.21 18.26 0.21
N LEU A 71 -3.53 18.46 0.37
CA LEU A 71 -4.17 18.62 1.67
C LEU A 71 -4.25 17.26 2.40
N PRO A 72 -3.60 17.09 3.57
CA PRO A 72 -3.53 15.79 4.25
C PRO A 72 -4.91 15.18 4.54
N SER A 73 -5.88 15.98 4.99
CA SER A 73 -7.23 15.51 5.31
C SER A 73 -8.05 15.07 4.09
N ALA A 74 -7.69 15.54 2.89
CA ALA A 74 -8.35 15.15 1.64
C ALA A 74 -7.70 13.93 0.97
N MET A 75 -6.47 13.57 1.36
CA MET A 75 -5.65 12.54 0.71
C MET A 75 -5.31 11.37 1.63
N GLY A 76 -5.38 11.55 2.95
CA GLY A 76 -4.96 10.56 3.94
C GLY A 76 -5.99 10.37 5.05
N TRP A 77 -6.17 9.10 5.43
CA TRP A 77 -6.83 8.75 6.68
C TRP A 77 -5.85 8.92 7.84
N SER A 78 -6.29 9.62 8.87
CA SER A 78 -5.54 9.95 10.08
C SER A 78 -6.45 9.76 11.30
N ASN A 79 -5.92 9.93 12.50
CA ASN A 79 -6.73 9.82 13.71
C ASN A 79 -7.93 10.80 13.73
N ASP A 80 -7.83 11.93 13.02
CA ASP A 80 -8.84 12.99 13.02
C ASP A 80 -10.05 12.70 12.11
N ASN A 81 -9.87 11.90 11.04
CA ASN A 81 -10.92 11.63 10.05
C ASN A 81 -11.25 10.14 9.84
N SER A 82 -10.50 9.21 10.43
CA SER A 82 -10.66 7.76 10.22
C SER A 82 -11.65 7.06 11.16
N ALA A 83 -12.29 7.76 12.09
CA ALA A 83 -13.11 7.13 13.13
C ALA A 83 -12.43 5.95 13.86
N LYS A 84 -11.08 5.97 13.94
CA LYS A 84 -10.23 4.93 14.55
C LYS A 84 -10.34 3.55 13.88
N THR A 85 -10.55 3.50 12.56
CA THR A 85 -10.57 2.25 11.79
C THR A 85 -9.87 2.39 10.44
N THR A 86 -9.45 1.26 9.85
CA THR A 86 -9.03 1.23 8.45
C THR A 86 -10.23 1.40 7.53
N HIS A 87 -9.96 1.92 6.33
CA HIS A 87 -10.94 2.28 5.32
C HIS A 87 -10.58 1.59 4.00
N SER A 88 -11.57 1.44 3.11
CA SER A 88 -11.28 0.90 1.78
C SER A 88 -10.28 1.78 1.04
N VAL A 89 -9.40 1.14 0.26
CA VAL A 89 -8.41 1.84 -0.55
C VAL A 89 -9.07 2.69 -1.64
N ALA A 90 -8.38 3.74 -2.09
CA ALA A 90 -8.82 4.65 -3.16
C ALA A 90 -10.14 5.40 -2.91
N LEU A 91 -10.49 5.68 -1.65
CA LEU A 91 -11.65 6.52 -1.29
C LEU A 91 -11.34 8.03 -1.18
N LEU A 92 -10.07 8.39 -1.00
CA LEU A 92 -9.62 9.78 -0.88
C LEU A 92 -8.95 10.26 -2.16
N GLN A 93 -8.68 11.57 -2.26
CA GLN A 93 -8.09 12.16 -3.46
C GLN A 93 -6.69 11.59 -3.72
N PRO A 94 -6.42 11.10 -4.94
CA PRO A 94 -5.08 10.66 -5.29
C PRO A 94 -4.15 11.86 -5.54
N ASN A 95 -2.85 11.60 -5.52
CA ASN A 95 -1.84 12.54 -5.95
C ASN A 95 -1.76 12.65 -7.49
N ASN A 96 -0.91 13.54 -8.00
CA ASN A 96 -0.74 13.81 -9.43
C ASN A 96 -0.26 12.61 -10.28
N ARG A 97 0.02 11.45 -9.68
CA ARG A 97 0.34 10.20 -10.38
C ARG A 97 -0.70 9.10 -10.22
N GLY A 98 -1.84 9.41 -9.58
CA GLY A 98 -2.91 8.45 -9.36
C GLY A 98 -2.67 7.50 -8.18
N PHE A 99 -1.76 7.85 -7.26
CA PHE A 99 -1.57 7.14 -5.99
C PHE A 99 -2.37 7.76 -4.86
#